data_AF-A0A923ZW91-F1
#
_entry.id   AF-A0A923ZW91-F1
#
_cell.length_a   1.000
_cell.length_b   1.000
_cell.length_c   1.000
_cell.angle_alpha   90.00
_cell.angle_beta   90.00
_cell.angle_gamma   90.00
#
_symmetry.space_group_name_H-M   'P 1'
#
loop_
_entity.id
_entity.type
_entity.pdbx_description
1 polymer ?
#
loop_
_entity_poly.entity_id
_entity_poly.type
_entity_poly.pdbx_seq_one_letter_code
_entity_poly.pdbx_strand_id
1 'polypeptide(L)'
;MKEKQKITPYVVLTLLYIISILPILYLTILLVGKADNVLVICFGIINTIFLLRYYKRNILLSLLLGYLVPSLTLCLIYLLWFLGISSKSLFPIIFFIIMSICLCIFLTTNHSKIESKKNINLILLLPTLIILICSLNLKETYPTETENENLTYVEIKIVDKQKKPKFGDTIEVRIFRQPLFGLQESHEIYKTTTNQNGTAKIQFSKSNNYNLIISTKKNKLDFVDINSVDLIEKKTFVIEE
;
A
#
# COMPACT_ATOMS: atom_id res chain seq x y z
N MET A 1 -12.58 34.48 -26.14
CA MET A 1 -12.98 33.23 -26.84
C MET A 1 -13.26 32.16 -25.81
N LYS A 2 -14.51 31.67 -25.71
CA LYS A 2 -14.83 30.50 -24.89
C LYS A 2 -14.19 29.28 -25.56
N GLU A 3 -13.10 28.75 -24.99
CA GLU A 3 -12.63 27.41 -25.36
C GLU A 3 -13.79 26.45 -25.13
N LYS A 4 -14.43 25.99 -26.22
CA LYS A 4 -15.26 24.79 -26.16
C LYS A 4 -14.32 23.66 -25.76
N GLN A 5 -14.22 23.38 -24.46
CA GLN A 5 -13.57 22.17 -23.97
C GLN A 5 -14.24 20.99 -24.67
N LYS A 6 -13.59 20.43 -25.68
CA LYS A 6 -14.07 19.24 -26.34
C LYS A 6 -14.08 18.14 -25.26
N ILE A 7 -15.19 17.44 -25.12
CA ILE A 7 -15.33 16.32 -24.16
C ILE A 7 -14.39 15.16 -24.54
N THR A 8 -14.01 15.08 -25.83
CA THR A 8 -13.17 14.06 -26.44
C THR A 8 -11.86 13.74 -25.70
N PRO A 9 -10.98 14.69 -25.35
CA PRO A 9 -9.77 14.41 -24.57
C PRO A 9 -10.03 13.74 -23.21
N TYR A 10 -11.12 14.08 -22.52
CA TYR A 10 -11.44 13.47 -21.24
C TYR A 10 -11.99 12.04 -21.42
N VAL A 11 -12.77 11.79 -22.46
CA VAL A 11 -13.19 10.43 -22.84
C VAL A 11 -11.97 9.55 -23.15
N VAL A 12 -11.00 10.09 -23.90
CA VAL A 12 -9.74 9.39 -24.19
C VAL A 12 -8.94 9.12 -22.91
N LEU A 13 -8.85 10.09 -21.99
CA LEU A 13 -8.19 9.88 -20.70
C LEU A 13 -8.89 8.80 -19.88
N THR A 14 -10.21 8.82 -19.80
CA THR A 14 -11.00 7.79 -19.09
C THR A 14 -10.77 6.41 -19.69
N LEU A 15 -10.80 6.28 -21.02
CA LEU A 15 -10.51 5.01 -21.70
C LEU A 15 -9.08 4.54 -21.43
N LEU A 16 -8.09 5.44 -21.45
CA LEU A 16 -6.71 5.09 -21.08
C LEU A 16 -6.63 4.58 -19.65
N TYR A 17 -7.36 5.17 -18.71
CA TYR A 17 -7.40 4.68 -17.33
C TYR A 17 -8.00 3.28 -17.23
N ILE A 18 -9.14 3.05 -17.88
CA ILE A 18 -9.83 1.75 -17.84
C ILE A 18 -9.01 0.66 -18.53
N ILE A 19 -8.38 0.97 -19.67
CA ILE A 19 -7.59 -0.02 -20.43
C ILE A 19 -6.27 -0.31 -19.72
N SER A 20 -5.62 0.71 -19.14
CA SER A 20 -4.30 0.56 -18.52
C SER A 20 -4.35 -0.06 -17.14
N ILE A 21 -5.46 0.03 -16.41
CA ILE A 21 -5.54 -0.47 -15.03
C ILE A 21 -5.29 -1.98 -14.95
N LEU A 22 -5.83 -2.77 -15.88
CA LEU A 22 -5.66 -4.22 -15.92
C LEU A 22 -4.18 -4.65 -16.10
N PRO A 23 -3.47 -4.23 -17.16
CA PRO A 23 -2.07 -4.60 -17.34
C PRO A 23 -1.18 -4.04 -16.22
N ILE A 24 -1.51 -2.87 -15.67
CA ILE A 24 -0.80 -2.33 -14.51
C ILE A 24 -0.98 -3.24 -13.30
N LEU A 25 -2.21 -3.69 -12.99
CA LEU A 25 -2.48 -4.65 -11.91
C LEU A 25 -1.80 -6.00 -12.14
N TYR A 26 -1.65 -6.46 -13.38
CA TYR A 26 -0.84 -7.66 -13.66
C TYR A 26 0.66 -7.41 -13.43
N LEU A 27 1.17 -6.25 -13.83
CA LEU A 27 2.56 -5.87 -13.56
C LEU A 27 2.82 -5.74 -12.05
N THR A 28 1.83 -5.33 -11.26
CA THR A 28 1.96 -5.25 -9.81
C THR A 28 2.09 -6.62 -9.14
N ILE A 29 1.45 -7.66 -9.70
CA ILE A 29 1.62 -9.06 -9.26
C ILE A 29 3.08 -9.50 -9.47
N LEU A 30 3.67 -9.17 -10.62
CA LEU A 30 5.07 -9.50 -10.92
C LEU A 30 6.08 -8.78 -10.02
N LEU A 31 5.72 -7.59 -9.52
CA LEU A 31 6.57 -6.75 -8.68
C LEU A 31 6.32 -6.93 -7.17
N VAL A 32 5.76 -8.09 -6.77
CA VAL A 32 5.64 -8.62 -5.40
C VAL A 32 5.42 -7.51 -4.37
N GLY A 33 4.19 -7.05 -4.27
CA GLY A 33 3.80 -6.11 -3.23
C GLY A 33 3.95 -4.64 -3.59
N LYS A 34 4.76 -4.23 -4.58
CA LYS A 34 4.95 -2.80 -4.92
C LYS A 34 3.83 -2.17 -5.77
N ALA A 35 2.59 -2.63 -5.61
CA ALA A 35 1.48 -2.24 -6.47
C ALA A 35 1.22 -0.74 -6.53
N ASP A 36 1.24 -0.09 -5.37
CA ASP A 36 1.11 1.36 -5.20
C ASP A 36 2.12 2.15 -6.04
N ASN A 37 3.37 1.70 -6.04
CA ASN A 37 4.46 2.37 -6.75
C ASN A 37 4.25 2.28 -8.25
N VAL A 38 3.86 1.10 -8.75
CA VAL A 38 3.59 0.89 -10.18
C VAL A 38 2.40 1.75 -10.62
N LEU A 39 1.34 1.82 -9.82
CA LEU A 39 0.19 2.68 -10.10
C LEU A 39 0.61 4.16 -10.19
N VAL A 40 1.32 4.66 -9.18
CA VAL A 40 1.78 6.05 -9.15
C VAL A 40 2.69 6.36 -10.34
N ILE A 41 3.64 5.48 -10.67
CA ILE A 41 4.58 5.69 -11.78
C ILE A 41 3.85 5.66 -13.13
N CYS A 42 3.07 4.61 -13.41
CA CYS A 42 2.40 4.44 -14.70
C CYS A 42 1.36 5.54 -14.94
N PHE A 43 0.50 5.83 -13.97
CA PHE A 43 -0.48 6.90 -14.09
C PHE A 43 0.16 8.29 -14.05
N GLY A 44 1.28 8.45 -13.35
CA GLY A 44 2.08 9.68 -13.38
C GLY A 44 2.58 10.00 -14.78
N ILE A 45 3.09 9.00 -15.50
CA ILE A 45 3.52 9.13 -16.90
C ILE A 45 2.33 9.45 -17.81
N ILE A 46 1.21 8.70 -17.71
CA ILE A 46 0.00 8.94 -18.52
C ILE A 46 -0.50 10.37 -18.33
N ASN A 47 -0.61 10.83 -17.08
CA ASN A 47 -1.07 12.18 -16.76
C ASN A 47 -0.08 13.25 -17.23
N THR A 48 1.23 13.01 -17.10
CA THR A 48 2.25 13.94 -17.60
C THR A 48 2.11 14.13 -19.12
N ILE A 49 1.97 13.04 -19.88
CA ILE A 49 1.79 13.08 -21.34
C ILE A 49 0.48 13.81 -21.71
N PHE A 50 -0.59 13.57 -20.96
CA PHE A 50 -1.86 14.27 -21.16
C PHE A 50 -1.76 15.78 -20.88
N LEU A 51 -1.16 16.16 -19.75
CA LEU A 51 -1.04 17.56 -19.31
C LEU A 51 -0.07 18.38 -20.16
N LEU A 52 0.96 17.74 -20.75
CA LEU A 52 1.88 18.38 -21.71
C LEU A 52 1.15 19.07 -22.87
N ARG A 53 -0.04 18.57 -23.26
CA ARG A 53 -0.88 19.17 -24.30
C ARG A 53 -1.48 20.52 -23.90
N TYR A 54 -1.71 20.74 -22.61
CA TYR A 54 -2.38 21.94 -22.09
C TYR A 54 -1.39 22.98 -21.57
N TYR A 55 -0.30 22.55 -20.94
CA TYR A 55 0.70 23.44 -20.34
C TYR A 55 1.82 23.86 -21.30
N LYS A 56 1.51 24.03 -22.60
CA LYS A 56 2.41 24.52 -23.65
C LYS A 56 3.82 23.91 -23.65
N ARG A 57 3.94 22.60 -23.37
CA ARG A 57 5.22 21.88 -23.24
C ARG A 57 6.14 22.34 -22.09
N ASN A 58 5.63 22.99 -21.04
CA ASN A 58 6.37 23.12 -19.79
C ASN A 58 6.50 21.74 -19.14
N ILE A 59 7.59 21.05 -19.46
CA ILE A 59 7.84 19.64 -19.08
C ILE A 59 7.85 19.50 -17.57
N LEU A 60 8.55 20.39 -16.87
CA LEU A 60 8.66 20.32 -15.41
C LEU A 60 7.29 20.49 -14.74
N LEU A 61 6.51 21.49 -15.15
CA LEU A 61 5.17 21.71 -14.60
C LEU A 61 4.25 20.51 -14.86
N SER A 62 4.29 19.98 -16.08
CA SER A 62 3.46 18.83 -16.48
C SER A 62 3.86 17.56 -15.72
N LEU A 63 5.16 17.37 -15.45
CA LEU A 63 5.67 16.25 -14.67
C LEU A 63 5.25 16.36 -13.20
N LEU A 64 5.40 17.54 -12.60
CA LEU A 64 4.96 17.78 -11.22
C LEU A 64 3.47 17.52 -11.07
N LEU A 65 2.63 18.13 -11.91
CA LEU A 65 1.18 17.94 -11.87
C LEU A 65 0.78 16.49 -12.23
N GLY A 66 1.49 15.87 -13.18
CA GLY A 66 1.22 14.51 -13.64
C GLY A 66 1.40 13.48 -12.53
N TYR A 67 2.47 13.60 -11.74
CA TYR A 67 2.74 12.74 -10.58
C TYR A 67 1.95 13.14 -9.33
N LEU A 68 1.59 14.43 -9.18
CA LEU A 68 0.76 14.88 -8.06
C LEU A 68 -0.63 14.21 -8.07
N VAL A 69 -1.25 14.07 -9.25
CA VAL A 69 -2.60 13.48 -9.38
C VAL A 69 -2.69 12.05 -8.80
N PRO A 70 -1.93 11.06 -9.27
CA PRO A 70 -2.04 9.69 -8.77
C PRO A 70 -1.54 9.57 -7.33
N SER A 71 -0.49 10.31 -6.94
CA SER A 71 0.02 10.28 -5.56
C SER A 71 -0.99 10.83 -4.57
N LEU A 72 -1.59 12.00 -4.85
CA LEU A 72 -2.63 12.58 -3.99
C LEU A 72 -3.85 11.65 -3.92
N THR A 73 -4.27 11.10 -5.06
CA THR A 73 -5.41 10.18 -5.12
C THR A 73 -5.16 8.94 -4.27
N LEU A 74 -3.96 8.36 -4.34
CA LEU A 74 -3.59 7.21 -3.53
C LEU A 74 -3.59 7.55 -2.03
N CYS A 75 -2.98 8.68 -1.63
CA CYS A 75 -3.03 9.15 -0.25
C CYS A 75 -4.47 9.31 0.28
N LEU A 76 -5.38 9.85 -0.54
CA LEU A 76 -6.79 9.99 -0.16
C LEU A 76 -7.49 8.64 0.02
N ILE A 77 -7.19 7.66 -0.84
CA ILE A 77 -7.76 6.31 -0.70
C ILE A 77 -7.29 5.67 0.60
N TYR A 78 -5.99 5.76 0.90
CA TYR A 78 -5.46 5.26 2.16
C TYR A 78 -6.05 5.97 3.38
N LEU A 79 -6.30 7.28 3.29
CA LEU A 79 -6.99 8.03 4.34
C LEU A 79 -8.43 7.53 4.52
N LEU A 80 -9.18 7.31 3.44
CA LEU A 80 -10.55 6.76 3.52
C LEU A 80 -10.57 5.34 4.09
N TRP A 81 -9.58 4.53 3.73
CA TRP A 81 -9.41 3.19 4.27
C TRP A 81 -9.07 3.24 5.77
N PHE A 82 -8.15 4.11 6.18
CA PHE A 82 -7.78 4.34 7.58
C PHE A 82 -8.97 4.81 8.43
N LEU A 83 -9.84 5.66 7.87
CA LEU A 83 -11.08 6.11 8.52
C LEU A 83 -12.19 5.03 8.54
N GLY A 84 -11.95 3.84 7.99
CA GLY A 84 -12.92 2.75 7.96
C GLY A 84 -14.09 2.96 7.00
N ILE A 85 -14.02 3.97 6.12
CA ILE A 85 -15.11 4.36 5.21
C ILE A 85 -15.22 3.38 4.03
N SER A 86 -14.12 2.72 3.67
CA SER A 86 -14.08 1.80 2.53
C SER A 86 -13.36 0.50 2.86
N SER A 87 -14.09 -0.62 2.88
CA SER A 87 -13.56 -1.98 3.09
C SER A 87 -13.72 -2.92 1.89
N LYS A 88 -14.38 -2.48 0.81
CA LYS A 88 -14.63 -3.31 -0.38
C LYS A 88 -13.44 -3.29 -1.33
N SER A 89 -13.03 -4.46 -1.85
CA SER A 89 -11.84 -4.63 -2.69
C SER A 89 -11.81 -3.80 -3.99
N LEU A 90 -12.97 -3.56 -4.62
CA LEU A 90 -13.06 -2.81 -5.88
C LEU A 90 -13.22 -1.29 -5.72
N PHE A 91 -13.70 -0.82 -4.56
CA PHE A 91 -13.93 0.61 -4.32
C PHE A 91 -12.66 1.46 -4.52
N PRO A 92 -11.49 1.05 -3.99
CA PRO A 92 -10.22 1.74 -4.21
C PRO A 92 -9.87 2.00 -5.67
N ILE A 93 -10.06 1.01 -6.54
CA ILE A 93 -9.75 1.12 -7.97
C ILE A 93 -10.67 2.15 -8.63
N ILE A 94 -11.98 2.02 -8.38
CA ILE A 94 -12.99 2.90 -8.97
C ILE A 94 -12.77 4.34 -8.48
N PHE A 95 -12.54 4.51 -7.18
CA PHE A 95 -12.25 5.82 -6.59
C PHE A 95 -10.97 6.42 -7.15
N PHE A 96 -9.91 5.62 -7.32
CA PHE A 96 -8.66 6.06 -7.92
C PHE A 96 -8.87 6.64 -9.31
N ILE A 97 -9.62 5.93 -10.17
CA ILE A 97 -9.92 6.36 -11.53
C ILE A 97 -10.72 7.65 -11.52
N ILE A 98 -11.84 7.69 -10.78
CA ILE A 98 -12.75 8.85 -10.76
C ILE A 98 -12.02 10.09 -10.24
N MET A 99 -11.35 9.99 -9.09
CA MET A 99 -10.66 11.13 -8.49
C MET A 99 -9.50 11.62 -9.33
N SER A 100 -8.72 10.72 -9.92
CA SER A 100 -7.61 11.12 -10.80
C SER A 100 -8.12 11.88 -12.03
N ILE A 101 -9.21 11.41 -12.65
CA ILE A 101 -9.83 12.09 -13.80
C ILE A 101 -10.40 13.46 -13.38
N CYS A 102 -11.11 13.54 -12.26
CA CYS A 102 -11.64 14.79 -11.72
C CYS A 102 -10.52 15.82 -11.46
N LEU A 103 -9.40 15.39 -10.87
CA LEU A 103 -8.23 16.24 -10.66
C LEU A 103 -7.62 16.70 -11.98
N CYS A 104 -7.47 15.80 -12.97
CA CYS A 104 -6.99 16.17 -14.30
C CYS A 104 -7.91 17.21 -14.96
N ILE A 105 -9.23 17.05 -14.90
CA ILE A 105 -10.20 18.03 -15.43
C ILE A 105 -10.04 19.38 -14.72
N PHE A 106 -9.90 19.38 -13.39
CA PHE A 106 -9.69 20.61 -12.64
C PHE A 106 -8.39 21.33 -13.06
N LEU A 107 -7.30 20.58 -13.22
CA LEU A 107 -6.00 21.12 -13.64
C LEU A 107 -6.02 21.66 -15.07
N THR A 108 -6.66 20.98 -16.02
CA THR A 108 -6.75 21.46 -17.41
C THR A 108 -7.70 22.64 -17.55
N THR A 109 -8.80 22.68 -16.80
CA THR A 109 -9.76 23.80 -16.82
C THR A 109 -9.15 25.08 -16.24
N ASN A 110 -8.24 24.95 -15.29
CA ASN A 110 -7.55 26.09 -14.68
C ASN A 110 -6.13 26.33 -15.23
N HIS A 111 -5.75 25.69 -16.35
CA HIS A 111 -4.38 25.68 -16.85
C HIS A 111 -3.80 27.09 -17.02
N SER A 112 -4.55 28.03 -17.62
CA SER A 112 -4.05 29.38 -17.88
C SER A 112 -3.78 30.16 -16.58
N LYS A 113 -4.62 29.96 -15.55
CA LYS A 113 -4.42 30.57 -14.23
C LYS A 113 -3.21 29.99 -13.53
N ILE A 114 -3.01 28.67 -13.62
CA ILE A 114 -1.86 27.98 -13.02
C ILE A 114 -0.56 28.41 -13.71
N GLU A 115 -0.53 28.43 -15.04
CA GLU A 115 0.63 28.84 -15.83
C GLU A 115 1.02 30.32 -15.60
N SER A 116 0.05 31.20 -15.39
CA SER A 116 0.30 32.62 -15.13
C SER A 116 0.97 32.93 -13.79
N LYS A 117 1.02 31.97 -12.85
CA LYS A 117 1.64 32.20 -11.54
C LYS A 117 3.15 32.20 -11.65
N LYS A 118 3.78 33.29 -11.20
CA LYS A 118 5.23 33.39 -11.09
C LYS A 118 5.77 32.29 -10.18
N ASN A 119 6.86 31.64 -10.60
CA ASN A 119 7.54 30.57 -9.86
C ASN A 119 6.65 29.34 -9.54
N ILE A 120 5.59 29.09 -10.32
CA ILE A 120 4.66 27.98 -10.07
C ILE A 120 5.36 26.61 -9.93
N ASN A 121 6.43 26.37 -10.70
CA ASN A 121 7.22 25.15 -10.61
C ASN A 121 7.82 24.97 -9.21
N LEU A 122 8.39 26.02 -8.62
CA LEU A 122 8.97 25.98 -7.28
C LEU A 122 7.89 25.74 -6.21
N ILE A 123 6.75 26.42 -6.37
CA ILE A 123 5.60 26.29 -5.46
C ILE A 123 5.07 24.85 -5.45
N LEU A 124 5.04 24.19 -6.61
CA LEU A 124 4.52 22.82 -6.74
C LEU A 124 5.56 21.74 -6.45
N LEU A 125 6.85 22.05 -6.57
CA LEU A 125 7.93 21.07 -6.43
C LEU A 125 7.90 20.39 -5.06
N LEU A 126 7.98 21.17 -3.98
CA LEU A 126 8.08 20.63 -2.62
C LEU A 126 6.80 19.86 -2.21
N PRO A 127 5.57 20.37 -2.39
CA PRO A 127 4.36 19.62 -2.07
C PRO A 127 4.23 18.33 -2.88
N THR A 128 4.57 18.36 -4.17
CA THR A 128 4.52 17.17 -5.03
C THR A 128 5.52 16.12 -4.55
N LEU A 129 6.75 16.51 -4.21
CA LEU A 129 7.75 15.59 -3.69
C LEU A 129 7.31 14.96 -2.36
N ILE A 130 6.77 15.75 -1.44
CA ILE A 130 6.25 15.24 -0.16
C ILE A 130 5.13 14.23 -0.40
N ILE A 131 4.12 14.59 -1.19
CA ILE A 131 2.98 13.71 -1.47
C ILE A 131 3.42 12.46 -2.24
N LEU A 132 4.38 12.58 -3.15
CA LEU A 132 4.97 11.45 -3.87
C LEU A 132 5.66 10.49 -2.91
N ILE A 133 6.56 10.99 -2.05
CA ILE A 133 7.26 10.17 -1.05
C ILE A 133 6.27 9.50 -0.10
N CYS A 134 5.28 10.25 0.40
CA CYS A 134 4.22 9.70 1.22
C CYS A 134 3.51 8.56 0.48
N SER A 135 3.06 8.80 -0.76
CA SER A 135 2.33 7.80 -1.56
C SER A 135 3.10 6.50 -1.80
N LEU A 136 4.42 6.57 -1.93
CA LEU A 136 5.29 5.41 -2.13
C LEU A 136 5.55 4.63 -0.84
N ASN A 137 5.37 5.25 0.33
CA ASN A 137 5.65 4.66 1.65
C ASN A 137 4.39 4.41 2.50
N LEU A 138 3.17 4.53 1.94
CA LEU A 138 1.90 4.30 2.66
C LEU A 138 1.77 2.89 3.27
N LYS A 139 2.59 1.94 2.81
CA LYS A 139 2.66 0.57 3.36
C LYS A 139 3.18 0.47 4.78
N GLU A 140 3.94 1.45 5.26
CA GLU A 140 4.65 1.36 6.55
C GLU A 140 3.84 1.93 7.72
N THR A 141 2.73 2.63 7.44
CA THR A 141 1.90 3.27 8.46
C THR A 141 0.84 2.32 9.02
N TYR A 142 1.18 1.47 10.00
CA TYR A 142 0.28 0.83 10.98
C TYR A 142 1.03 0.64 12.32
N PRO A 143 0.40 0.75 13.52
CA PRO A 143 -1.03 0.53 13.84
C PRO A 143 -1.84 1.74 14.35
N THR A 144 -3.18 1.62 14.32
CA THR A 144 -4.16 2.58 14.89
C THR A 144 -4.20 2.55 16.42
N GLU A 145 -4.68 3.62 17.07
CA GLU A 145 -4.90 3.65 18.53
C GLU A 145 -5.80 2.50 19.03
N THR A 146 -6.79 2.09 18.24
CA THR A 146 -7.68 0.95 18.53
C THR A 146 -7.00 -0.41 18.42
N GLU A 147 -5.89 -0.54 17.68
CA GLU A 147 -5.14 -1.80 17.63
C GLU A 147 -4.32 -2.01 18.90
N ASN A 148 -3.84 -0.93 19.54
CA ASN A 148 -3.11 -1.01 20.80
C ASN A 148 -3.95 -1.63 21.94
N GLU A 149 -5.26 -1.32 21.97
CA GLU A 149 -6.21 -1.93 22.92
C GLU A 149 -6.49 -3.41 22.62
N ASN A 150 -6.25 -3.84 21.38
CA ASN A 150 -6.45 -5.22 20.91
C ASN A 150 -5.19 -6.09 20.98
N LEU A 151 -4.10 -5.57 21.55
CA LEU A 151 -2.85 -6.32 21.69
C LEU A 151 -2.94 -7.35 22.81
N THR A 152 -2.44 -8.56 22.54
CA THR A 152 -2.30 -9.65 23.51
C THR A 152 -0.91 -10.26 23.43
N TYR A 153 -0.37 -10.64 24.58
CA TYR A 153 0.88 -11.38 24.62
C TYR A 153 0.59 -12.87 24.53
N VAL A 154 1.28 -13.52 23.60
CA VAL A 154 1.19 -14.96 23.34
C VAL A 154 2.59 -15.55 23.42
N GLU A 155 2.69 -16.71 24.07
CA GLU A 155 3.92 -17.49 24.11
C GLU A 155 3.91 -18.54 23.01
N ILE A 156 4.94 -18.52 22.15
CA ILE A 156 5.16 -19.56 21.15
C ILE A 156 6.23 -20.49 21.68
N LYS A 157 5.91 -21.77 21.79
CA LYS A 157 6.81 -22.83 22.25
C LYS A 157 7.10 -23.79 21.10
N ILE A 158 8.37 -23.93 20.76
CA ILE A 158 8.84 -24.86 19.73
C ILE A 158 9.44 -26.08 20.40
N VAL A 159 8.97 -27.26 20.00
CA VAL A 159 9.44 -28.55 20.50
C VAL A 159 9.78 -29.49 19.35
N ASP A 160 10.71 -30.41 19.59
CA ASP A 160 10.93 -31.55 18.68
C ASP A 160 9.84 -32.62 18.82
N LYS A 161 9.86 -33.62 17.93
CA LYS A 161 9.04 -34.86 18.03
C LYS A 161 9.12 -35.61 19.37
N GLN A 162 10.14 -35.34 20.19
CA GLN A 162 10.32 -35.92 21.53
C GLN A 162 9.81 -34.97 22.64
N LYS A 163 9.13 -33.87 22.26
CA LYS A 163 8.64 -32.79 23.12
C LYS A 163 9.72 -32.03 23.87
N LYS A 164 10.97 -32.08 23.40
CA LYS A 164 12.09 -31.30 23.97
C LYS A 164 12.12 -29.90 23.36
N PRO A 165 12.41 -28.87 24.17
CA PRO A 165 12.44 -27.49 23.71
C PRO A 165 13.58 -27.23 22.72
N LYS A 166 13.29 -26.45 21.68
CA LYS A 166 14.29 -26.05 20.67
C LYS A 166 14.83 -24.65 20.93
N PHE A 167 16.11 -24.54 21.28
CA PHE A 167 16.78 -23.27 21.58
C PHE A 167 17.43 -22.62 20.35
N GLY A 168 17.13 -21.33 20.14
CA GLY A 168 17.76 -20.47 19.14
C GLY A 168 17.23 -20.67 17.73
N ASP A 169 16.02 -21.22 17.59
CA ASP A 169 15.29 -21.20 16.32
C ASP A 169 14.67 -19.81 16.14
N THR A 170 14.65 -19.32 14.90
CA THR A 170 14.16 -17.98 14.58
C THR A 170 12.70 -18.06 14.20
N ILE A 171 11.88 -17.22 14.82
CA ILE A 171 10.46 -17.04 14.50
C ILE A 171 10.31 -15.70 13.83
N GLU A 172 9.88 -15.72 12.58
CA GLU A 172 9.51 -14.54 11.82
C GLU A 172 7.99 -14.48 11.72
N VAL A 173 7.42 -13.41 12.25
CA VAL A 173 5.98 -13.18 12.28
C VAL A 173 5.61 -12.33 11.08
N ARG A 174 4.72 -12.86 10.24
CA ARG A 174 4.16 -12.14 9.11
C ARG A 174 2.66 -11.96 9.25
N ILE A 175 2.14 -10.86 8.69
CA ILE A 175 0.70 -10.66 8.50
C ILE A 175 0.37 -10.73 7.02
N PHE A 176 -0.77 -11.32 6.68
CA PHE A 176 -1.34 -11.18 5.34
C PHE A 176 -1.97 -9.80 5.23
N ARG A 177 -1.26 -8.88 4.60
CA ARG A 177 -1.84 -7.61 4.20
C ARG A 177 -2.72 -7.88 2.99
N GLN A 178 -3.95 -7.38 3.01
CA GLN A 178 -4.61 -7.00 1.77
C GLN A 178 -4.13 -5.59 1.46
N PRO A 179 -3.10 -5.39 0.62
CA PRO A 179 -2.90 -4.08 0.06
C PRO A 179 -4.20 -3.68 -0.63
N LEU A 180 -4.43 -2.37 -0.59
CA LEU A 180 -5.36 -1.71 -1.48
C LEU A 180 -5.23 -2.35 -2.87
N PHE A 181 -6.36 -2.65 -3.50
CA PHE A 181 -6.46 -3.43 -4.77
C PHE A 181 -6.49 -4.97 -4.66
N GLY A 182 -6.51 -5.54 -3.45
CA GLY A 182 -6.86 -6.96 -3.24
C GLY A 182 -5.73 -7.97 -3.48
N LEU A 183 -4.48 -7.53 -3.54
CA LEU A 183 -3.31 -8.36 -3.83
C LEU A 183 -2.61 -8.84 -2.56
N GLN A 184 -3.00 -9.95 -1.95
CA GLN A 184 -2.43 -10.37 -0.66
C GLN A 184 -0.88 -10.42 -0.65
N GLU A 185 -0.26 -9.70 0.30
CA GLU A 185 1.18 -9.69 0.53
C GLU A 185 1.47 -10.10 1.98
N SER A 186 2.42 -11.03 2.18
CA SER A 186 2.92 -11.35 3.52
C SER A 186 3.96 -10.32 3.94
N HIS A 187 3.73 -9.59 5.03
CA HIS A 187 4.69 -8.60 5.54
C HIS A 187 5.24 -9.03 6.90
N GLU A 188 6.56 -9.07 7.03
CA GLU A 188 7.24 -9.27 8.31
C GLU A 188 6.99 -8.09 9.24
N ILE A 189 6.44 -8.37 10.43
CA ILE A 189 6.19 -7.35 11.46
C ILE A 189 7.10 -7.53 12.68
N TYR A 190 7.64 -8.72 12.88
CA TYR A 190 8.45 -9.03 14.03
C TYR A 190 9.32 -10.25 13.78
N LYS A 191 10.52 -10.25 14.36
CA LYS A 191 11.46 -11.36 14.27
C LYS A 191 12.13 -11.56 15.61
N THR A 192 12.15 -12.81 16.07
CA THR A 192 12.72 -13.16 17.38
C THR A 192 13.31 -14.56 17.35
N THR A 193 13.99 -14.94 18.43
CA THR A 193 14.60 -16.26 18.59
C THR A 193 14.12 -16.92 19.88
N THR A 194 13.93 -18.24 19.84
CA THR A 194 13.53 -18.98 21.03
C THR A 194 14.61 -18.98 22.12
N ASN A 195 14.18 -18.86 23.37
CA ASN A 195 15.03 -18.96 24.55
C ASN A 195 15.40 -20.43 24.88
N GLN A 196 16.14 -20.64 25.97
CA GLN A 196 16.59 -21.98 26.40
C GLN A 196 15.44 -22.97 26.66
N ASN A 197 14.24 -22.48 26.96
CA ASN A 197 13.03 -23.27 27.16
C ASN A 197 12.26 -23.50 25.85
N GLY A 198 12.83 -23.10 24.71
CA GLY A 198 12.20 -23.18 23.39
C GLY A 198 11.03 -22.22 23.23
N THR A 199 10.94 -21.17 24.06
CA THR A 199 9.82 -20.23 24.02
C THR A 199 10.21 -18.84 23.52
N ALA A 200 9.27 -18.17 22.89
CA ALA A 200 9.34 -16.75 22.54
C ALA A 200 8.00 -16.09 22.88
N LYS A 201 8.05 -14.96 23.59
CA LYS A 201 6.85 -14.19 23.92
C LYS A 201 6.69 -13.08 22.88
N ILE A 202 5.55 -13.07 22.21
CA ILE A 202 5.26 -12.18 21.09
C ILE A 202 3.96 -11.45 21.37
N GLN A 203 3.88 -10.18 20.99
CA GLN A 203 2.66 -9.39 21.08
C GLN A 203 1.93 -9.42 19.73
N PHE A 204 0.66 -9.83 19.74
CA PHE A 204 -0.19 -9.90 18.56
C PHE A 204 -1.43 -9.02 18.75
N SER A 205 -1.91 -8.38 17.69
CA SER A 205 -3.28 -7.86 17.65
C SER A 205 -4.28 -9.00 17.41
N LYS A 206 -5.32 -9.08 18.24
CA LYS A 206 -6.40 -10.08 18.10
C LYS A 206 -7.26 -9.89 16.86
N SER A 207 -7.13 -8.78 16.12
CA SER A 207 -7.94 -8.51 14.92
C SER A 207 -7.41 -9.17 13.66
N ASN A 208 -6.18 -9.67 13.67
CA ASN A 208 -5.47 -10.10 12.47
C ASN A 208 -5.15 -11.60 12.50
N ASN A 209 -4.97 -12.18 11.32
CA ASN A 209 -4.37 -13.49 11.15
C ASN A 209 -2.87 -13.33 10.86
N TYR A 210 -2.07 -14.25 11.37
CA TYR A 210 -0.62 -14.23 11.25
C TYR A 210 -0.12 -15.52 10.62
N ASN A 211 0.98 -15.42 9.89
CA ASN A 211 1.75 -16.56 9.41
C ASN A 211 3.12 -16.50 10.05
N LEU A 212 3.53 -17.59 10.69
CA LEU A 212 4.82 -17.73 11.32
C LEU A 212 5.73 -18.54 10.40
N ILE A 213 6.89 -17.98 10.10
CA ILE A 213 7.97 -18.69 9.44
C ILE A 213 9.00 -19.02 10.50
N ILE A 214 9.20 -20.30 10.74
CA ILE A 214 10.17 -20.81 11.71
C ILE A 214 11.39 -21.28 10.94
N SER A 215 12.52 -20.60 11.14
CA SER A 215 13.80 -21.00 10.57
C SER A 215 14.66 -21.67 11.64
N THR A 216 14.94 -22.94 11.45
CA THR A 216 15.82 -23.68 12.35
C THR A 216 17.29 -23.38 12.11
N LYS A 217 18.14 -23.70 13.09
CA LYS A 217 19.60 -23.70 12.92
C LYS A 217 20.11 -24.59 11.78
N LYS A 218 19.30 -25.54 11.30
CA LYS A 218 19.62 -26.44 10.18
C LYS A 218 19.00 -25.98 8.85
N ASN A 219 18.53 -24.73 8.77
CA ASN A 219 17.87 -24.12 7.61
C ASN A 219 16.60 -24.87 7.14
N LYS A 220 15.91 -25.56 8.05
CA LYS A 220 14.52 -25.99 7.79
C LYS A 220 13.57 -24.83 8.03
N LEU A 221 12.55 -24.75 7.19
CA LEU A 221 11.48 -23.75 7.25
C LEU A 221 10.16 -24.45 7.52
N ASP A 222 9.52 -24.08 8.63
CA ASP A 222 8.15 -24.49 8.93
C ASP A 222 7.22 -23.27 8.91
N PHE A 223 6.00 -23.51 8.45
CA PHE A 223 4.98 -22.48 8.27
C PHE A 223 3.78 -22.80 9.15
N VAL A 224 3.39 -21.85 10.00
CA VAL A 224 2.26 -22.03 10.91
C VAL A 224 1.35 -20.81 10.83
N ASP A 225 0.08 -21.03 10.53
CA ASP A 225 -0.93 -19.98 10.57
C ASP A 225 -1.53 -19.87 11.98
N ILE A 226 -1.64 -18.65 12.49
CA ILE A 226 -2.35 -18.31 13.73
C ILE A 226 -3.53 -17.42 13.37
N ASN A 227 -4.74 -17.91 13.63
CA ASN A 227 -5.96 -17.16 13.39
C ASN A 227 -6.27 -16.20 14.55
N SER A 228 -6.98 -15.12 14.25
CA SER A 228 -7.50 -14.15 15.22
C SER A 228 -8.33 -14.82 16.33
N VAL A 229 -9.14 -15.81 15.98
CA VAL A 229 -9.95 -16.59 16.95
C VAL A 229 -9.07 -17.32 17.96
N ASP A 230 -7.98 -17.94 17.50
CA ASP A 230 -7.05 -18.63 18.39
C ASP A 230 -6.34 -17.66 19.33
N LEU A 231 -6.05 -16.43 18.89
CA LEU A 231 -5.43 -15.38 19.72
C LEU A 231 -6.35 -14.86 20.84
N ILE A 232 -7.66 -15.00 20.69
CA ILE A 232 -8.63 -14.64 21.72
C ILE A 232 -8.63 -15.71 22.83
N GLU A 233 -8.52 -16.98 22.47
CA GLU A 233 -8.69 -18.11 23.38
C GLU A 233 -7.37 -18.62 23.98
N LYS A 234 -6.28 -18.61 23.21
CA LYS A 234 -5.02 -19.26 23.56
C LYS A 234 -3.95 -18.23 23.89
N LYS A 235 -3.32 -18.42 25.05
CA LYS A 235 -2.14 -17.65 25.48
C LYS A 235 -0.82 -18.31 25.10
N THR A 236 -0.87 -19.59 24.70
CA THR A 236 0.32 -20.38 24.35
C THR A 236 0.04 -21.24 23.14
N PHE A 237 0.95 -21.22 22.17
CA PHE A 237 0.94 -22.09 20.99
C PHE A 237 2.14 -23.02 21.05
N VAL A 238 1.90 -24.32 20.94
CA VAL A 238 2.96 -25.33 20.89
C VAL A 238 3.07 -25.80 19.45
N ILE A 239 4.26 -25.64 18.88
CA ILE A 239 4.58 -26.00 17.50
C ILE A 239 5.56 -27.17 17.56
N GLU A 240 5.17 -28.29 16.97
CA GLU A 240 5.96 -29.53 16.92
C GLU A 240 6.63 -29.67 15.56
N GLU A 241 7.93 -29.95 15.59
CA GLU A 241 8.82 -30.11 14.43
C GLU A 241 9.33 -31.56 14.28
#